data_AF-E4PGX2-F1
#
_entry.id   AF-E4PGX2-F1
#
_cell.length_a   1.000
_cell.length_b   1.000
_cell.length_c   1.000
_cell.angle_alpha   90.00
_cell.angle_beta   90.00
_cell.angle_gamma   90.00
#
_symmetry.space_group_name_H-M   'P 1'
#
loop_
_entity.id
_entity.type
_entity.pdbx_description
1 polymer ?
#
loop_
_entity_poly.entity_id
_entity_poly.type
_entity_poly.pdbx_seq_one_letter_code
_entity_poly.pdbx_strand_id
1 'polypeptide(L)'
;MSGNDFRIEHRYLELPDSFYTRVQPSPLKDAKMVCFNHKLAEQMGFRADSESEWTGVGAGSELLEGMEPVAMKYTGHQFGAYNPDLGDGRGLLLWETVGPDGRRWDWHLKGAGMTPYSRFGDGRAVLRSTIREYLCSEAMHGLGIPTTRALFMVSAKDPVRRESIETAATLVRVAQSHIRFGHFEFAAHHEGPESVKTLLEHVISLHSPHLINLPDDDRYARWFEEVVERTARTIADWQAVGFCHGVMNSDNMSIIGDTFDYGPFAFLDDFDAGYISNHTDQGGRYAYNRQPQVGFENCRYLATALLPVMEEDDVRRGLRRYEVAYNERFLQNMRDKLGLAIEDEADLSLIMDTFSMMHEHHVDYTAFFRALSNLHSHGPGPVRDLFVDRSVADQWLERYEERLLNESRAHDEREYAMRRVNPKYVLRNYLAQQVIQEAQNGDYEPMKALLKVLERPYDEQPENEAYAALPPDWGKHLNISCSS
;
A
#
# COMPACT_ATOMS: atom_id res chain seq x y z
N MET A 1 13.46 -14.53 24.32
CA MET A 1 13.23 -13.07 24.24
C MET A 1 14.03 -12.22 25.25
N SER A 2 14.90 -12.77 26.12
CA SER A 2 15.83 -11.98 26.95
C SER A 2 16.97 -11.43 26.09
N GLY A 3 16.87 -10.18 25.63
CA GLY A 3 17.90 -9.52 24.83
C GLY A 3 17.41 -8.39 23.91
N ASN A 4 16.10 -8.20 23.79
CA ASN A 4 15.52 -7.11 23.00
C ASN A 4 15.03 -5.98 23.91
N ASP A 5 15.80 -4.90 24.00
CA ASP A 5 15.47 -3.68 24.75
C ASP A 5 14.54 -2.74 23.94
N PHE A 6 13.43 -3.25 23.37
CA PHE A 6 12.42 -2.34 22.83
C PHE A 6 11.49 -1.85 23.94
N ARG A 7 11.32 -0.53 24.02
CA ARG A 7 10.34 0.09 24.92
C ARG A 7 8.94 -0.18 24.39
N ILE A 8 8.17 -0.98 25.13
CA ILE A 8 6.75 -1.21 24.88
C ILE A 8 5.97 0.04 25.32
N GLU A 9 5.12 0.55 24.44
CA GLU A 9 4.22 1.68 24.65
C GLU A 9 2.80 1.36 24.17
N HIS A 10 1.82 2.14 24.65
CA HIS A 10 0.39 1.95 24.38
C HIS A 10 -0.33 3.30 24.23
N ARG A 11 0.19 4.16 23.37
CA ARG A 11 -0.34 5.52 23.21
C ARG A 11 -1.75 5.50 22.65
N TYR A 12 -2.11 4.51 21.84
CA TYR A 12 -3.50 4.35 21.40
C TYR A 12 -4.47 4.17 22.59
N LEU A 13 -4.00 3.63 23.72
CA LEU A 13 -4.83 3.49 24.93
C LEU A 13 -5.02 4.80 25.69
N GLU A 14 -4.31 5.87 25.31
CA GLU A 14 -4.56 7.24 25.81
C GLU A 14 -5.83 7.84 25.20
N LEU A 15 -6.33 7.28 24.10
CA LEU A 15 -7.65 7.64 23.55
C LEU A 15 -8.78 7.13 24.46
N PRO A 16 -9.98 7.74 24.41
CA PRO A 16 -11.14 7.26 25.14
C PRO A 16 -11.44 5.77 24.87
N ASP A 17 -11.92 5.04 25.88
CA ASP A 17 -12.23 3.60 25.77
C ASP A 17 -13.23 3.27 24.64
N SER A 18 -13.99 4.24 24.11
CA SER A 18 -14.89 4.04 22.96
C SER A 18 -14.16 3.78 21.64
N PHE A 19 -12.88 4.14 21.53
CA PHE A 19 -12.07 3.91 20.33
C PHE A 19 -11.55 2.49 20.20
N TYR A 20 -11.71 1.63 21.21
CA TYR A 20 -11.19 0.28 21.16
C TYR A 20 -11.92 -0.69 22.08
N THR A 21 -11.59 -1.97 21.99
CA THR A 21 -11.93 -2.96 23.00
C THR A 21 -10.72 -3.83 23.28
N ARG A 22 -10.42 -4.05 24.56
CA ARG A 22 -9.38 -5.00 24.99
C ARG A 22 -9.81 -6.42 24.65
N VAL A 23 -9.04 -7.10 23.80
CA VAL A 23 -9.37 -8.43 23.27
C VAL A 23 -8.10 -9.27 23.25
N GLN A 24 -8.17 -10.47 23.83
CA GLN A 24 -7.06 -11.42 23.76
C GLN A 24 -7.07 -12.15 22.41
N PRO A 25 -5.91 -12.39 21.78
CA PRO A 25 -5.85 -13.17 20.55
C PRO A 25 -6.34 -14.61 20.80
N SER A 26 -6.99 -15.19 19.79
CA SER A 26 -7.36 -16.61 19.76
C SER A 26 -6.22 -17.41 19.12
N PRO A 27 -5.49 -18.27 19.85
CA PRO A 27 -4.30 -18.93 19.32
C PRO A 27 -4.56 -19.79 18.08
N LEU A 28 -3.56 -19.89 17.21
CA LEU A 28 -3.47 -20.94 16.18
C LEU A 28 -2.76 -22.18 16.74
N LYS A 29 -3.08 -23.36 16.18
CA LYS A 29 -2.49 -24.64 16.62
C LYS A 29 -1.35 -25.05 15.71
N ASP A 30 -0.30 -25.62 16.30
CA ASP A 30 0.88 -26.12 15.59
C ASP A 30 1.46 -25.09 14.59
N ALA A 31 1.42 -23.81 14.98
CA ALA A 31 1.85 -22.70 14.14
C ALA A 31 3.36 -22.76 13.87
N LYS A 32 3.75 -22.30 12.68
CA LYS A 32 5.15 -22.26 12.23
C LYS A 32 5.48 -20.91 11.65
N MET A 33 6.67 -20.39 12.01
CA MET A 33 7.24 -19.25 11.31
C MET A 33 7.45 -19.58 9.84
N VAL A 34 6.99 -18.68 8.96
CA VAL A 34 7.15 -18.81 7.50
C VAL A 34 8.20 -17.84 6.97
N CYS A 35 8.11 -16.57 7.39
CA CYS A 35 9.02 -15.52 6.93
C CYS A 35 9.16 -14.46 8.02
N PHE A 36 10.39 -13.97 8.20
CA PHE A 36 10.75 -12.92 9.15
C PHE A 36 11.61 -11.84 8.47
N ASN A 37 11.22 -10.58 8.63
CA ASN A 37 11.87 -9.43 8.04
C ASN A 37 12.97 -8.89 8.95
N HIS A 38 14.16 -9.50 8.89
CA HIS A 38 15.30 -9.11 9.73
C HIS A 38 15.73 -7.66 9.52
N LYS A 39 15.72 -7.17 8.28
CA LYS A 39 16.09 -5.77 7.98
C LYS A 39 15.13 -4.78 8.64
N LEU A 40 13.82 -5.07 8.61
CA LEU A 40 12.83 -4.24 9.28
C LEU A 40 12.94 -4.32 10.80
N ALA A 41 13.17 -5.51 11.36
CA ALA A 41 13.43 -5.66 12.80
C ALA A 41 14.62 -4.82 13.26
N GLU A 42 15.72 -4.82 12.51
CA GLU A 42 16.90 -3.98 12.78
C GLU A 42 16.55 -2.48 12.72
N GLN A 43 15.75 -2.04 11.74
CA GLN A 43 15.25 -0.65 11.67
C GLN A 43 14.38 -0.29 12.87
N MET A 44 13.61 -1.25 13.39
CA MET A 44 12.78 -1.11 14.58
C MET A 44 13.58 -1.24 15.89
N GLY A 45 14.88 -1.54 15.80
CA GLY A 45 15.81 -1.53 16.95
C GLY A 45 15.94 -2.84 17.69
N PHE A 46 15.56 -3.96 17.09
CA PHE A 46 15.69 -5.26 17.73
C PHE A 46 16.21 -6.33 16.76
N ARG A 47 16.70 -7.45 17.31
CA ARG A 47 17.19 -8.59 16.52
C ARG A 47 16.47 -9.86 16.96
N ALA A 48 16.19 -10.74 16.01
CA ALA A 48 15.65 -12.06 16.28
C ALA A 48 16.77 -13.09 16.10
N ASP A 49 17.41 -13.51 17.20
CA ASP A 49 18.47 -14.53 17.15
C ASP A 49 17.94 -15.87 16.62
N SER A 50 16.69 -16.20 16.95
CA SER A 50 15.93 -17.27 16.32
C SER A 50 14.53 -16.78 15.99
N GLU A 51 14.14 -16.88 14.72
CA GLU A 51 12.79 -16.52 14.26
C GLU A 51 11.71 -17.36 14.97
N SER A 52 12.05 -18.59 15.39
CA SER A 52 11.09 -19.48 16.06
C SER A 52 10.59 -18.92 17.38
N GLU A 53 11.38 -18.09 18.08
CA GLU A 53 10.98 -17.44 19.34
C GLU A 53 9.78 -16.51 19.16
N TRP A 54 9.59 -15.97 17.96
CA TRP A 54 8.47 -15.06 17.64
C TRP A 54 7.21 -15.79 17.17
N THR A 55 7.29 -17.12 17.01
CA THR A 55 6.14 -17.92 16.54
C THR A 55 4.98 -17.85 17.53
N GLY A 56 5.25 -17.87 18.83
CA GLY A 56 4.22 -17.80 19.86
C GLY A 56 3.43 -16.49 19.81
N VAL A 57 4.13 -15.37 19.63
CA VAL A 57 3.55 -14.04 19.45
C VAL A 57 2.74 -13.96 18.16
N GLY A 58 3.31 -14.41 17.04
CA GLY A 58 2.62 -14.44 15.74
C GLY A 58 1.38 -15.34 15.73
N ALA A 59 1.43 -16.45 16.45
CA ALA A 59 0.30 -17.37 16.56
C ALA A 59 -0.79 -16.86 17.51
N GLY A 60 -0.52 -15.81 18.28
CA GLY A 60 -1.39 -15.33 19.36
C GLY A 60 -1.46 -16.28 20.55
N SER A 61 -0.50 -17.21 20.70
CA SER A 61 -0.41 -18.13 21.84
C SER A 61 0.44 -17.59 22.98
N GLU A 62 1.21 -16.54 22.74
CA GLU A 62 2.08 -15.88 23.70
C GLU A 62 1.91 -14.37 23.61
N LEU A 63 1.88 -13.71 24.77
CA LEU A 63 1.99 -12.27 24.89
C LEU A 63 3.26 -11.96 25.69
N LEU A 64 4.02 -10.98 25.23
CA LEU A 64 5.13 -10.45 25.99
C LEU A 64 4.63 -9.67 27.20
N GLU A 65 5.47 -9.60 28.23
CA GLU A 65 5.23 -8.74 29.37
C GLU A 65 4.99 -7.30 28.91
N GLY A 66 3.90 -6.70 29.36
CA GLY A 66 3.48 -5.36 28.97
C GLY A 66 2.54 -5.30 27.77
N MET A 67 2.38 -6.33 26.94
CA MET A 67 1.41 -6.27 25.82
C MET A 67 -0.03 -6.08 26.33
N GLU A 68 -0.74 -5.14 25.72
CA GLU A 68 -2.17 -4.89 25.97
C GLU A 68 -2.94 -4.88 24.65
N PRO A 69 -3.30 -6.07 24.12
CA PRO A 69 -3.92 -6.15 22.80
C PRO A 69 -5.33 -5.53 22.77
N VAL A 70 -5.57 -4.72 21.76
CA VAL A 70 -6.86 -4.08 21.50
C VAL A 70 -7.31 -4.22 20.06
N ALA A 71 -8.62 -4.37 19.88
CA ALA A 71 -9.26 -4.17 18.58
C ALA A 71 -9.68 -2.69 18.47
N MET A 72 -9.29 -1.99 17.40
CA MET A 72 -9.70 -0.61 17.18
C MET A 72 -11.14 -0.51 16.65
N LYS A 73 -11.91 0.48 17.12
CA LYS A 73 -13.23 0.83 16.58
C LYS A 73 -13.09 1.95 15.55
N TYR A 74 -13.69 1.73 14.38
CA TYR A 74 -13.84 2.73 13.33
C TYR A 74 -15.11 2.46 12.52
N THR A 75 -15.48 3.40 11.66
CA THR A 75 -16.55 3.27 10.64
C THR A 75 -15.96 3.58 9.27
N GLY A 76 -16.80 3.76 8.24
CA GLY A 76 -16.30 4.21 6.95
C GLY A 76 -17.32 4.06 5.82
N HIS A 77 -17.05 4.73 4.71
CA HIS A 77 -17.81 4.61 3.48
C HIS A 77 -17.27 3.44 2.65
N GLN A 78 -18.06 2.36 2.58
CA GLN A 78 -17.77 1.20 1.75
C GLN A 78 -18.48 1.34 0.41
N PHE A 79 -17.72 1.35 -0.69
CA PHE A 79 -18.26 1.59 -2.04
C PHE A 79 -19.12 2.88 -2.14
N GLY A 80 -18.81 3.89 -1.33
CA GLY A 80 -19.51 5.17 -1.27
C GLY A 80 -20.72 5.21 -0.33
N ALA A 81 -21.10 4.09 0.29
CA ALA A 81 -22.16 4.04 1.29
C ALA A 81 -21.58 3.95 2.71
N TYR A 82 -22.06 4.79 3.63
CA TYR A 82 -21.61 4.78 5.02
C TYR A 82 -21.98 3.46 5.73
N ASN A 83 -21.01 2.86 6.42
CA ASN A 83 -21.18 1.67 7.23
C ASN A 83 -20.80 1.96 8.70
N PRO A 84 -21.76 2.01 9.64
CA PRO A 84 -21.49 2.25 11.05
C PRO A 84 -20.86 1.03 11.77
N ASP A 85 -20.92 -0.15 11.15
CA ASP A 85 -20.60 -1.43 11.78
C ASP A 85 -19.24 -1.96 11.30
N LEU A 86 -18.17 -1.18 11.48
CA LEU A 86 -16.79 -1.59 11.23
C LEU A 86 -15.94 -1.57 12.51
N GLY A 87 -14.64 -1.76 12.35
CA GLY A 87 -13.64 -1.95 13.39
C GLY A 87 -12.68 -3.08 13.01
N ASP A 88 -11.68 -3.31 13.84
CA ASP A 88 -10.73 -4.40 13.67
C ASP A 88 -11.41 -5.76 13.88
N GLY A 89 -12.06 -6.28 12.83
CA GLY A 89 -12.86 -7.50 12.89
C GLY A 89 -12.07 -8.81 12.86
N ARG A 90 -10.76 -8.76 12.59
CA ARG A 90 -9.89 -9.94 12.52
C ARG A 90 -8.45 -9.65 12.91
N GLY A 91 -8.19 -8.54 13.60
CA GLY A 91 -6.85 -8.19 14.00
C GLY A 91 -6.82 -7.39 15.28
N LEU A 92 -5.63 -7.23 15.83
CA LEU A 92 -5.41 -6.55 17.10
C LEU A 92 -4.15 -5.69 17.01
N LEU A 93 -4.22 -4.45 17.47
CA LEU A 93 -3.01 -3.72 17.87
C LEU A 93 -2.51 -4.38 19.15
N LEU A 94 -1.34 -5.02 19.09
CA LEU A 94 -0.76 -5.72 20.23
C LEU A 94 -0.04 -4.76 21.18
N TRP A 95 0.80 -3.87 20.63
CA TRP A 95 1.52 -2.81 21.33
C TRP A 95 2.20 -1.86 20.33
N GLU A 96 2.95 -0.88 20.84
CA GLU A 96 3.76 0.06 20.06
C GLU A 96 5.22 0.07 20.53
N THR A 97 6.17 0.33 19.63
CA THR A 97 7.60 0.45 19.95
C THR A 97 8.21 1.71 19.38
N VAL A 98 9.29 2.19 20.00
CA VAL A 98 10.14 3.26 19.46
C VAL A 98 11.44 2.67 18.93
N GLY A 99 11.71 2.88 17.65
CA GLY A 99 12.96 2.47 17.01
C GLY A 99 14.13 3.40 17.35
N PRO A 100 15.37 3.02 16.97
CA PRO A 100 16.58 3.77 17.31
C PRO A 100 16.64 5.16 16.65
N ASP A 101 15.92 5.36 15.54
CA ASP A 101 15.78 6.64 14.84
C ASP A 101 14.67 7.52 15.43
N GLY A 102 14.04 7.10 16.52
CA GLY A 102 12.93 7.77 17.18
C GLY A 102 11.58 7.55 16.49
N ARG A 103 11.52 6.82 15.38
CA ARG A 103 10.25 6.46 14.74
C ARG A 103 9.48 5.49 15.61
N ARG A 104 8.16 5.62 15.57
CA ARG A 104 7.25 4.75 16.29
C ARG A 104 6.61 3.74 15.37
N TRP A 105 6.33 2.57 15.92
CA TRP A 105 5.79 1.43 15.19
C TRP A 105 4.67 0.78 15.99
N ASP A 106 3.48 0.77 15.42
CA ASP A 106 2.38 -0.08 15.81
C ASP A 106 2.69 -1.53 15.40
N TRP A 107 2.38 -2.49 16.27
CA TRP A 107 2.44 -3.92 15.98
C TRP A 107 1.03 -4.48 15.89
N HIS A 108 0.55 -4.75 14.68
CA HIS A 108 -0.82 -5.23 14.44
C HIS A 108 -0.82 -6.67 13.96
N LEU A 109 -1.48 -7.54 14.72
CA LEU A 109 -1.63 -8.95 14.37
C LEU A 109 -2.91 -9.16 13.56
N LYS A 110 -2.79 -9.36 12.25
CA LYS A 110 -3.91 -9.73 11.38
C LYS A 110 -4.13 -11.25 11.41
N GLY A 111 -5.39 -11.68 11.52
CA GLY A 111 -5.79 -13.08 11.73
C GLY A 111 -5.84 -13.51 13.20
N ALA A 112 -5.83 -12.54 14.13
CA ALA A 112 -5.73 -12.76 15.58
C ALA A 112 -6.95 -13.48 16.20
N GLY A 113 -8.05 -13.68 15.47
CA GLY A 113 -9.29 -14.26 15.98
C GLY A 113 -10.44 -13.26 15.99
N MET A 114 -11.56 -13.70 16.55
CA MET A 114 -12.77 -12.89 16.61
C MET A 114 -12.64 -11.74 17.61
N THR A 115 -13.27 -10.63 17.28
CA THR A 115 -13.38 -9.42 18.09
C THR A 115 -14.86 -9.00 18.11
N PRO A 116 -15.25 -8.01 18.94
CA PRO A 116 -16.59 -7.43 18.87
C PRO A 116 -16.96 -6.84 17.50
N TYR A 117 -15.97 -6.62 16.63
CA TYR A 117 -16.14 -6.01 15.31
C TYR A 117 -16.09 -7.02 14.15
N SER A 118 -16.00 -8.33 14.44
CA SER A 118 -15.94 -9.38 13.40
C SER A 118 -17.19 -9.49 12.55
N ARG A 119 -18.32 -8.91 12.98
CA ARG A 119 -19.64 -9.09 12.36
C ARG A 119 -19.94 -10.58 12.14
N PHE A 120 -20.01 -11.01 10.87
CA PHE A 120 -20.27 -12.39 10.46
C PHE A 120 -18.99 -13.17 10.08
N GLY A 121 -17.82 -12.53 10.16
CA GLY A 121 -16.53 -13.14 9.86
C GLY A 121 -16.01 -14.01 11.01
N ASP A 122 -15.11 -14.94 10.68
CA ASP A 122 -14.50 -15.87 11.64
C ASP A 122 -13.27 -15.31 12.38
N GLY A 123 -12.89 -14.07 12.09
CA GLY A 123 -11.73 -13.42 12.69
C GLY A 123 -10.37 -13.98 12.23
N ARG A 124 -10.35 -14.85 11.21
CA ARG A 124 -9.13 -15.49 10.70
C ARG A 124 -8.68 -14.87 9.37
N ALA A 125 -7.38 -15.01 9.11
CA ALA A 125 -6.79 -14.80 7.80
C ALA A 125 -6.31 -16.14 7.24
N VAL A 126 -6.24 -16.25 5.91
CA VAL A 126 -5.82 -17.46 5.21
C VAL A 126 -4.43 -17.27 4.61
N LEU A 127 -3.71 -18.37 4.41
CA LEU A 127 -2.33 -18.36 3.91
C LEU A 127 -2.15 -17.52 2.64
N ARG A 128 -3.04 -17.67 1.64
CA ARG A 128 -2.95 -16.91 0.38
C ARG A 128 -3.00 -15.39 0.59
N SER A 129 -3.88 -14.91 1.48
CA SER A 129 -4.05 -13.47 1.69
C SER A 129 -2.91 -12.88 2.47
N THR A 130 -2.40 -13.63 3.45
CA THR A 130 -1.24 -13.24 4.23
C THR A 130 0.02 -13.16 3.37
N ILE A 131 0.24 -14.12 2.46
CA ILE A 131 1.35 -14.08 1.50
C ILE A 131 1.23 -12.87 0.57
N ARG A 132 0.04 -12.62 0.00
CA ARG A 132 -0.20 -11.48 -0.89
C ARG A 132 0.07 -10.15 -0.19
N GLU A 133 -0.43 -9.98 1.03
CA GLU A 133 -0.21 -8.77 1.82
C GLU A 133 1.27 -8.60 2.18
N TYR A 134 1.94 -9.66 2.63
CA TYR A 134 3.37 -9.62 2.93
C TYR A 134 4.18 -9.17 1.69
N LEU A 135 3.97 -9.85 0.56
CA LEU A 135 4.68 -9.54 -0.69
C LEU A 135 4.40 -8.10 -1.14
N CYS A 136 3.15 -7.63 -1.06
CA CYS A 136 2.79 -6.31 -1.57
C CYS A 136 3.26 -5.17 -0.67
N SER A 137 3.20 -5.34 0.65
CA SER A 137 3.80 -4.41 1.61
C SER A 137 5.27 -4.16 1.29
N GLU A 138 6.04 -5.24 1.10
CA GLU A 138 7.47 -5.11 0.87
C GLU A 138 7.81 -4.69 -0.58
N ALA A 139 6.99 -5.07 -1.57
CA ALA A 139 7.11 -4.57 -2.94
C ALA A 139 6.89 -3.05 -3.03
N MET A 140 5.84 -2.54 -2.37
CA MET A 140 5.55 -1.10 -2.34
C MET A 140 6.66 -0.34 -1.63
N HIS A 141 7.21 -0.90 -0.53
CA HIS A 141 8.38 -0.34 0.13
C HIS A 141 9.62 -0.31 -0.78
N GLY A 142 9.90 -1.41 -1.51
CA GLY A 142 11.00 -1.48 -2.47
C GLY A 142 10.85 -0.49 -3.63
N LEU A 143 9.62 -0.19 -4.04
CA LEU A 143 9.31 0.86 -5.01
C LEU A 143 9.48 2.28 -4.45
N GLY A 144 9.63 2.43 -3.13
CA GLY A 144 9.72 3.73 -2.45
C GLY A 144 8.37 4.39 -2.20
N ILE A 145 7.26 3.64 -2.29
CA ILE A 145 5.90 4.16 -2.07
C ILE A 145 5.52 3.97 -0.59
N PRO A 146 4.97 5.00 0.09
CA PRO A 146 4.53 4.89 1.48
C PRO A 146 3.56 3.73 1.69
N THR A 147 3.80 2.90 2.71
CA THR A 147 3.06 1.67 2.96
C THR A 147 3.25 1.11 4.36
N THR A 148 2.23 0.39 4.85
CA THR A 148 2.39 -0.57 5.95
C THR A 148 3.38 -1.68 5.60
N ARG A 149 4.14 -2.13 6.60
CA ARG A 149 5.23 -3.09 6.42
C ARG A 149 4.88 -4.44 7.00
N ALA A 150 5.47 -5.49 6.44
CA ALA A 150 5.26 -6.86 6.88
C ALA A 150 6.49 -7.34 7.67
N LEU A 151 6.31 -7.55 8.98
CA LEU A 151 7.41 -7.92 9.86
C LEU A 151 7.63 -9.43 9.89
N PHE A 152 6.60 -10.21 10.19
CA PHE A 152 6.68 -11.66 10.06
C PHE A 152 5.30 -12.28 9.87
N MET A 153 5.29 -13.51 9.36
CA MET A 153 4.07 -14.29 9.19
C MET A 153 4.24 -15.71 9.72
N VAL A 154 3.17 -16.23 10.30
CA VAL A 154 3.08 -17.64 10.72
C VAL A 154 1.95 -18.34 9.97
N SER A 155 2.17 -19.61 9.64
CA SER A 155 1.14 -20.49 9.09
C SER A 155 0.72 -21.53 10.13
N ALA A 156 -0.52 -21.98 10.04
CA ALA A 156 -1.05 -23.06 10.85
C ALA A 156 -1.95 -23.97 10.02
N LYS A 157 -2.19 -25.20 10.50
CA LYS A 157 -3.05 -26.17 9.82
C LYS A 157 -4.54 -26.03 10.17
N ASP A 158 -4.90 -25.06 11.00
CA ASP A 158 -6.29 -24.77 11.33
C ASP A 158 -7.09 -24.53 10.05
N PRO A 159 -8.17 -25.30 9.79
CA PRO A 159 -8.97 -25.15 8.59
C PRO A 159 -9.84 -23.90 8.69
N VAL A 160 -9.82 -23.10 7.63
CA VAL A 160 -10.59 -21.87 7.49
C VAL A 160 -11.45 -21.98 6.24
N ARG A 161 -12.76 -21.76 6.37
CA ARG A 161 -13.69 -21.89 5.24
C ARG A 161 -13.80 -20.57 4.48
N ARG A 162 -13.51 -20.61 3.19
CA ARG A 162 -13.79 -19.54 2.20
C ARG A 162 -14.57 -20.16 1.04
N GLU A 163 -14.22 -19.83 -0.21
CA GLU A 163 -14.73 -20.52 -1.39
C GLU A 163 -14.32 -22.01 -1.40
N SER A 164 -13.19 -22.33 -0.76
CA SER A 164 -12.72 -23.67 -0.46
C SER A 164 -12.22 -23.76 1.00
N ILE A 165 -11.81 -24.95 1.47
CA ILE A 165 -11.12 -25.07 2.76
C ILE A 165 -9.67 -24.66 2.56
N GLU A 166 -9.25 -23.65 3.29
CA GLU A 166 -7.89 -23.12 3.30
C GLU A 166 -7.25 -23.28 4.69
N THR A 167 -5.96 -22.96 4.80
CA THR A 167 -5.22 -23.00 6.06
C THR A 167 -5.08 -21.60 6.66
N ALA A 168 -5.25 -21.49 7.98
CA ALA A 168 -5.05 -20.24 8.70
C ALA A 168 -3.61 -19.74 8.62
N ALA A 169 -3.46 -18.42 8.59
CA ALA A 169 -2.20 -17.74 8.76
C ALA A 169 -2.42 -16.42 9.49
N THR A 170 -1.36 -15.86 10.07
CA THR A 170 -1.38 -14.49 10.60
C THR A 170 -0.22 -13.68 10.05
N LEU A 171 -0.40 -12.37 10.07
CA LEU A 171 0.61 -11.39 9.70
C LEU A 171 0.81 -10.45 10.87
N VAL A 172 2.06 -10.23 11.30
CA VAL A 172 2.40 -9.06 12.09
C VAL A 172 2.74 -7.93 11.13
N ARG A 173 1.76 -7.06 10.93
CA ARG A 173 1.87 -5.82 10.17
C ARG A 173 2.36 -4.73 11.10
N VAL A 174 3.33 -3.94 10.62
CA VAL A 174 3.84 -2.78 11.36
C VAL A 174 3.67 -1.52 10.55
N ALA A 175 3.33 -0.43 11.23
CA ALA A 175 3.11 0.88 10.61
C ALA A 175 3.41 1.98 11.62
N GLN A 176 3.61 3.21 11.17
CA GLN A 176 3.68 4.33 12.12
C GLN A 176 2.32 4.65 12.74
N SER A 177 1.23 4.30 12.05
CA SER A 177 -0.14 4.44 12.55
C SER A 177 -1.09 3.49 11.84
N HIS A 178 -2.02 2.90 12.59
CA HIS A 178 -3.21 2.20 12.07
C HIS A 178 -4.46 3.08 12.04
N ILE A 179 -4.33 4.38 12.34
CA ILE A 179 -5.44 5.35 12.26
C ILE A 179 -5.78 5.62 10.79
N ARG A 180 -7.09 5.65 10.53
CA ARG A 180 -7.70 5.72 9.19
C ARG A 180 -8.66 6.90 9.14
N PHE A 181 -9.09 7.31 7.95
CA PHE A 181 -10.16 8.32 7.83
C PHE A 181 -11.44 7.86 8.55
N GLY A 182 -11.75 6.56 8.48
CA GLY A 182 -12.85 5.92 9.20
C GLY A 182 -12.86 6.09 10.73
N HIS A 183 -11.71 6.38 11.37
CA HIS A 183 -11.67 6.70 12.80
C HIS A 183 -12.20 8.10 13.10
N PHE A 184 -11.93 9.07 12.21
CA PHE A 184 -12.48 10.41 12.31
C PHE A 184 -13.98 10.40 12.02
N GLU A 185 -14.42 9.61 11.03
CA GLU A 185 -15.84 9.41 10.77
C GLU A 185 -16.56 8.81 11.98
N PHE A 186 -15.97 7.80 12.63
CA PHE A 186 -16.50 7.24 13.87
C PHE A 186 -16.62 8.31 14.97
N ALA A 187 -15.54 9.04 15.23
CA ALA A 187 -15.53 10.09 16.24
C ALA A 187 -16.61 11.15 15.98
N ALA A 188 -16.73 11.61 14.74
CA ALA A 188 -17.70 12.64 14.35
C ALA A 188 -19.16 12.17 14.43
N HIS A 189 -19.45 10.93 13.98
CA HIS A 189 -20.82 10.42 13.92
C HIS A 189 -21.33 9.85 15.25
N HIS A 190 -20.45 9.34 16.12
CA HIS A 190 -20.86 8.58 17.29
C HIS A 190 -20.41 9.20 18.63
N GLU A 191 -19.29 9.92 18.67
CA GLU A 191 -18.68 10.37 19.92
C GLU A 191 -18.75 11.89 20.13
N GLY A 192 -18.80 12.67 19.04
CA GLY A 192 -18.97 14.12 19.05
C GLY A 192 -17.66 14.93 18.92
N PRO A 193 -17.76 16.29 18.94
CA PRO A 193 -16.64 17.17 18.60
C PRO A 193 -15.39 17.00 19.47
N GLU A 194 -15.55 16.77 20.77
CA GLU A 194 -14.41 16.58 21.70
C GLU A 194 -13.58 15.34 21.36
N SER A 195 -14.22 14.26 20.90
CA SER A 195 -13.52 13.06 20.45
C SER A 195 -12.80 13.27 19.13
N VAL A 196 -13.36 14.08 18.22
CA VAL A 196 -12.64 14.51 17.00
C VAL A 196 -11.40 15.33 17.37
N LYS A 197 -11.53 16.30 18.29
CA LYS A 197 -10.40 17.10 18.79
C LYS A 197 -9.34 16.23 19.47
N THR A 198 -9.76 15.28 20.30
CA THR A 198 -8.86 14.34 20.96
C THR A 198 -8.07 13.50 19.96
N LEU A 199 -8.75 12.97 18.93
CA LEU A 199 -8.09 12.20 17.88
C LEU A 199 -7.15 13.07 17.03
N LEU A 200 -7.53 14.32 16.73
CA LEU A 200 -6.66 15.32 16.06
C LEU A 200 -5.37 15.56 16.83
N GLU A 201 -5.47 15.90 18.12
CA GLU A 201 -4.31 16.13 18.98
C GLU A 201 -3.42 14.91 19.06
N HIS A 202 -4.03 13.72 19.20
CA HIS A 202 -3.31 12.47 19.21
C HIS A 202 -2.50 12.30 17.91
N VAL A 203 -3.12 12.35 16.72
CA VAL A 203 -2.37 12.15 15.46
C VAL A 203 -1.36 13.26 15.17
N ILE A 204 -1.63 14.51 15.54
CA ILE A 204 -0.71 15.64 15.32
C ILE A 204 0.54 15.49 16.18
N SER A 205 0.37 15.15 17.46
CA SER A 205 1.49 14.93 18.37
C SER A 205 2.45 13.84 17.87
N LEU A 206 1.91 12.86 17.13
CA LEU A 206 2.62 11.71 16.61
C LEU A 206 3.28 11.94 15.26
N HIS A 207 2.58 12.59 14.33
CA HIS A 207 2.92 12.55 12.90
C HIS A 207 3.13 13.94 12.27
N SER A 208 2.80 15.00 13.00
CA SER A 208 3.07 16.39 12.59
C SER A 208 3.50 17.25 13.79
N PRO A 209 4.55 16.84 14.54
CA PRO A 209 4.97 17.53 15.76
C PRO A 209 5.43 18.98 15.51
N HIS A 210 5.84 19.30 14.28
CA HIS A 210 6.18 20.66 13.86
C HIS A 210 4.98 21.63 13.89
N LEU A 211 3.75 21.12 13.98
CA LEU A 211 2.53 21.93 14.06
C LEU A 211 2.08 22.23 15.49
N ILE A 212 2.62 21.55 16.52
CA ILE A 212 2.12 21.62 17.91
C ILE A 212 2.08 23.06 18.45
N ASN A 213 3.07 23.89 18.08
CA ASN A 213 3.19 25.26 18.59
C ASN A 213 2.30 26.29 17.87
N LEU A 214 1.51 25.88 16.87
CA LEU A 214 0.54 26.75 16.20
C LEU A 214 -0.74 26.87 17.04
N PRO A 215 -1.52 27.97 16.90
CA PRO A 215 -2.89 28.05 17.40
C PRO A 215 -3.76 26.90 16.88
N ASP A 216 -4.74 26.44 17.66
CA ASP A 216 -5.58 25.26 17.33
C ASP A 216 -6.15 25.33 15.89
N ASP A 217 -6.78 26.44 15.51
CA ASP A 217 -7.40 26.61 14.19
C ASP A 217 -6.38 26.47 13.04
N ASP A 218 -5.24 27.16 13.16
CA ASP A 218 -4.14 27.06 12.19
C ASP A 218 -3.52 25.66 12.17
N ARG A 219 -3.34 25.05 13.35
CA ARG A 219 -2.76 23.73 13.53
C ARG A 219 -3.59 22.66 12.81
N TYR A 220 -4.91 22.66 13.01
CA TYR A 220 -5.81 21.68 12.39
C TYR A 220 -5.95 21.90 10.89
N ALA A 221 -6.06 23.15 10.44
CA ALA A 221 -6.10 23.47 9.02
C ALA A 221 -4.82 23.00 8.30
N ARG A 222 -3.64 23.27 8.87
CA ARG A 222 -2.35 22.82 8.31
C ARG A 222 -2.19 21.31 8.33
N TRP A 223 -2.60 20.65 9.40
CA TRP A 223 -2.58 19.19 9.47
C TRP A 223 -3.47 18.58 8.38
N PHE A 224 -4.68 19.09 8.18
CA PHE A 224 -5.56 18.59 7.14
C PHE A 224 -5.00 18.81 5.73
N GLU A 225 -4.38 19.97 5.47
CA GLU A 225 -3.62 20.23 4.23
C GLU A 225 -2.55 19.14 4.01
N GLU A 226 -1.76 18.80 5.03
CA GLU A 226 -0.73 17.74 4.94
C GLU A 226 -1.31 16.35 4.65
N VAL A 227 -2.41 15.97 5.30
CA VAL A 227 -3.08 14.67 5.07
C VAL A 227 -3.59 14.56 3.63
N VAL A 228 -4.23 15.63 3.14
CA VAL A 228 -4.75 15.69 1.77
C VAL A 228 -3.61 15.60 0.76
N GLU A 229 -2.53 16.35 0.95
CA GLU A 229 -1.39 16.32 0.03
C GLU A 229 -0.64 14.98 0.06
N ARG A 230 -0.46 14.35 1.23
CA ARG A 230 0.14 13.01 1.34
C ARG A 230 -0.69 11.98 0.58
N THR A 231 -2.01 12.01 0.76
CA THR A 231 -2.94 11.12 0.04
C THR A 231 -2.85 11.31 -1.47
N ALA A 232 -2.86 12.56 -1.94
CA ALA A 232 -2.72 12.91 -3.35
C ALA A 232 -1.41 12.38 -3.95
N ARG A 233 -0.28 12.58 -3.26
CA ARG A 233 1.04 12.13 -3.71
C ARG A 233 1.14 10.61 -3.76
N THR A 234 0.67 9.90 -2.74
CA THR A 234 0.67 8.42 -2.71
C THR A 234 -0.16 7.85 -3.86
N ILE A 235 -1.34 8.42 -4.15
CA ILE A 235 -2.16 7.96 -5.28
C ILE A 235 -1.50 8.28 -6.62
N ALA A 236 -0.85 9.44 -6.77
CA ALA A 236 -0.06 9.73 -7.97
C ALA A 236 1.10 8.73 -8.16
N ASP A 237 1.73 8.27 -7.07
CA ASP A 237 2.73 7.22 -7.11
C ASP A 237 2.13 5.86 -7.52
N TRP A 238 0.92 5.53 -7.06
CA TRP A 238 0.20 4.33 -7.52
C TRP A 238 -0.04 4.35 -9.02
N GLN A 239 -0.47 5.50 -9.57
CA GLN A 239 -0.65 5.65 -11.02
C GLN A 239 0.68 5.46 -11.75
N ALA A 240 1.77 6.04 -11.27
CA ALA A 240 3.08 5.95 -11.93
C ALA A 240 3.67 4.53 -12.02
N VAL A 241 3.28 3.63 -11.12
CA VAL A 241 3.73 2.22 -11.12
C VAL A 241 2.65 1.24 -11.59
N GLY A 242 1.49 1.73 -12.04
CA GLY A 242 0.40 0.86 -12.47
C GLY A 242 -0.22 0.05 -11.32
N PHE A 243 -0.26 0.56 -10.10
CA PHE A 243 -0.88 -0.13 -8.97
C PHE A 243 -2.39 0.17 -8.88
N CYS A 244 -3.20 -0.87 -8.77
CA CYS A 244 -4.65 -0.81 -8.53
C CYS A 244 -4.96 -1.44 -7.16
N HIS A 245 -5.44 -0.63 -6.21
CA HIS A 245 -5.72 -1.06 -4.84
C HIS A 245 -6.96 -1.95 -4.74
N GLY A 246 -8.00 -1.66 -5.53
CA GLY A 246 -9.25 -2.44 -5.60
C GLY A 246 -10.28 -2.24 -4.48
N VAL A 247 -9.91 -1.62 -3.35
CA VAL A 247 -10.84 -1.35 -2.21
C VAL A 247 -10.44 -0.06 -1.47
N MET A 248 -10.62 1.09 -2.13
CA MET A 248 -10.35 2.40 -1.53
C MET A 248 -11.56 2.90 -0.74
N ASN A 249 -12.06 2.09 0.20
CA ASN A 249 -13.01 2.58 1.19
C ASN A 249 -12.31 3.56 2.14
N SER A 250 -13.06 4.46 2.78
CA SER A 250 -12.44 5.43 3.71
C SER A 250 -11.84 4.75 4.96
N ASP A 251 -12.30 3.56 5.34
CA ASP A 251 -11.66 2.73 6.37
C ASP A 251 -10.33 2.10 5.94
N ASN A 252 -9.97 2.18 4.66
CA ASN A 252 -8.66 1.75 4.13
C ASN A 252 -7.74 2.92 3.80
N MET A 253 -8.16 4.16 4.06
CA MET A 253 -7.32 5.34 3.85
C MET A 253 -6.55 5.67 5.12
N SER A 254 -5.23 5.45 5.11
CA SER A 254 -4.33 5.80 6.21
C SER A 254 -4.32 7.31 6.45
N ILE A 255 -4.33 7.72 7.72
CA ILE A 255 -4.26 9.14 8.08
C ILE A 255 -2.91 9.79 7.72
N ILE A 256 -1.86 8.98 7.56
CA ILE A 256 -0.51 9.45 7.19
C ILE A 256 -0.18 9.25 5.71
N GLY A 257 -1.14 8.77 4.91
CA GLY A 257 -0.96 8.57 3.47
C GLY A 257 -0.22 7.28 3.09
N ASP A 258 -0.08 6.32 4.02
CA ASP A 258 0.45 4.99 3.71
C ASP A 258 -0.56 4.16 2.91
N THR A 259 -0.06 3.35 1.98
CA THR A 259 -0.83 2.26 1.35
C THR A 259 -1.19 1.22 2.43
N PHE A 260 -2.47 0.85 2.52
CA PHE A 260 -3.02 0.15 3.67
C PHE A 260 -4.04 -0.93 3.27
N ASP A 261 -4.06 -2.06 3.98
CA ASP A 261 -4.98 -3.20 3.78
C ASP A 261 -5.01 -3.79 2.35
N TYR A 262 -3.98 -4.59 2.06
CA TYR A 262 -3.83 -5.29 0.80
C TYR A 262 -4.82 -6.46 0.67
N GLY A 263 -5.89 -6.26 -0.11
CA GLY A 263 -6.84 -7.30 -0.49
C GLY A 263 -6.73 -7.69 -1.96
N PRO A 264 -7.67 -7.25 -2.82
CA PRO A 264 -7.72 -7.60 -4.24
C PRO A 264 -6.92 -6.59 -5.07
N PHE A 265 -5.69 -6.29 -4.65
CA PHE A 265 -4.83 -5.39 -5.40
C PHE A 265 -4.28 -6.07 -6.66
N ALA A 266 -3.79 -5.27 -7.60
CA ALA A 266 -2.99 -5.72 -8.73
C ALA A 266 -1.98 -4.66 -9.14
N PHE A 267 -0.83 -5.09 -9.65
CA PHE A 267 -0.03 -4.26 -10.56
C PHE A 267 -0.50 -4.57 -11.98
N LEU A 268 -0.62 -3.55 -12.83
CA LEU A 268 -0.97 -3.72 -14.24
C LEU A 268 0.10 -4.55 -14.94
N ASP A 269 -0.34 -5.59 -15.64
CA ASP A 269 0.45 -6.26 -16.66
C ASP A 269 0.29 -5.44 -17.96
N ASP A 270 -0.57 -5.89 -18.88
CA ASP A 270 -1.00 -5.08 -20.02
C ASP A 270 -1.72 -3.82 -19.51
N PHE A 271 -1.42 -2.66 -20.11
CA PHE A 271 -2.03 -1.40 -19.69
C PHE A 271 -3.51 -1.36 -20.08
N ASP A 272 -4.37 -1.28 -19.08
CA ASP A 272 -5.79 -0.99 -19.22
C ASP A 272 -6.17 0.13 -18.25
N ALA A 273 -6.47 1.31 -18.79
CA ALA A 273 -6.87 2.45 -17.97
C ALA A 273 -8.13 2.15 -17.14
N GLY A 274 -9.04 1.31 -17.66
CA GLY A 274 -10.27 0.91 -17.01
C GLY A 274 -10.14 -0.35 -16.14
N TYR A 275 -8.92 -0.85 -15.90
CA TYR A 275 -8.71 -2.12 -15.21
C TYR A 275 -9.35 -2.14 -13.81
N ILE A 276 -10.09 -3.22 -13.53
CA ILE A 276 -10.75 -3.48 -12.25
C ILE A 276 -10.08 -4.71 -11.61
N SER A 277 -9.27 -4.49 -10.58
CA SER A 277 -8.58 -5.57 -9.88
C SER A 277 -9.51 -6.40 -8.98
N ASN A 278 -10.58 -5.77 -8.46
CA ASN A 278 -11.51 -6.39 -7.55
C ASN A 278 -12.74 -6.94 -8.27
N HIS A 279 -12.86 -8.26 -8.36
CA HIS A 279 -13.99 -8.93 -9.00
C HIS A 279 -15.37 -8.63 -8.35
N THR A 280 -15.43 -8.12 -7.10
CA THR A 280 -16.70 -7.69 -6.48
C THR A 280 -17.10 -6.26 -6.86
N ASP A 281 -16.20 -5.47 -7.45
CA ASP A 281 -16.45 -4.11 -7.90
C ASP A 281 -17.08 -4.08 -9.30
N GLN A 282 -18.31 -4.57 -9.41
CA GLN A 282 -19.04 -4.67 -10.68
C GLN A 282 -19.24 -3.31 -11.37
N GLY A 283 -19.25 -2.21 -10.61
CA GLY A 283 -19.38 -0.85 -11.14
C GLY A 283 -18.06 -0.18 -11.50
N GLY A 284 -16.92 -0.85 -11.22
CA GLY A 284 -15.58 -0.33 -11.42
C GLY A 284 -15.31 0.93 -10.63
N ARG A 285 -15.89 1.10 -9.43
CA ARG A 285 -15.66 2.29 -8.58
C ARG A 285 -14.18 2.51 -8.31
N TYR A 286 -13.43 1.44 -8.09
CA TYR A 286 -12.01 1.43 -7.74
C TYR A 286 -11.11 1.04 -8.92
N ALA A 287 -11.61 1.17 -10.16
CA ALA A 287 -10.81 0.97 -11.36
C ALA A 287 -9.56 1.86 -11.36
N TYR A 288 -8.50 1.44 -12.04
CA TYR A 288 -7.20 2.12 -12.06
C TYR A 288 -7.29 3.63 -12.34
N ASN A 289 -8.00 4.03 -13.40
CA ASN A 289 -8.19 5.45 -13.77
C ASN A 289 -9.10 6.24 -12.82
N ARG A 290 -9.86 5.58 -11.94
CA ARG A 290 -10.77 6.23 -10.98
C ARG A 290 -10.13 6.48 -9.62
N GLN A 291 -9.02 5.82 -9.30
CA GLN A 291 -8.35 6.00 -8.01
C GLN A 291 -8.04 7.47 -7.66
N PRO A 292 -7.62 8.35 -8.59
CA PRO A 292 -7.42 9.78 -8.30
C PRO A 292 -8.68 10.48 -7.81
N GLN A 293 -9.82 10.24 -8.47
CA GLN A 293 -11.11 10.80 -8.07
C GLN A 293 -11.58 10.21 -6.73
N VAL A 294 -11.43 8.90 -6.54
CA VAL A 294 -11.83 8.24 -5.29
C VAL A 294 -10.99 8.73 -4.10
N GLY A 295 -9.69 8.98 -4.28
CA GLY A 295 -8.85 9.59 -3.26
C GLY A 295 -9.38 10.96 -2.83
N PHE A 296 -9.76 11.80 -3.79
CA PHE A 296 -10.40 13.09 -3.49
C PHE A 296 -11.74 12.92 -2.76
N GLU A 297 -12.58 11.97 -3.18
CA GLU A 297 -13.83 11.66 -2.49
C GLU A 297 -13.60 11.22 -1.03
N ASN A 298 -12.59 10.40 -0.78
CA ASN A 298 -12.25 9.99 0.58
C ASN A 298 -11.72 11.15 1.44
N CYS A 299 -10.91 12.05 0.86
CA CYS A 299 -10.53 13.30 1.54
C CYS A 299 -11.77 14.16 1.87
N ARG A 300 -12.82 14.13 1.05
CA ARG A 300 -14.10 14.81 1.34
C ARG A 300 -14.86 14.17 2.50
N TYR A 301 -14.82 12.85 2.65
CA TYR A 301 -15.39 12.19 3.83
C TYR A 301 -14.65 12.61 5.11
N LEU A 302 -13.31 12.63 5.08
CA LEU A 302 -12.51 13.14 6.20
C LEU A 302 -12.83 14.61 6.51
N ALA A 303 -12.85 15.47 5.49
CA ALA A 303 -13.25 16.87 5.61
C ALA A 303 -14.60 17.05 6.33
N THR A 304 -15.58 16.22 5.96
CA THR A 304 -16.92 16.25 6.57
C THR A 304 -16.86 15.87 8.05
N ALA A 305 -16.06 14.88 8.41
CA ALA A 305 -15.85 14.46 9.80
C ALA A 305 -15.15 15.54 10.67
N LEU A 306 -14.46 16.50 10.04
CA LEU A 306 -13.73 17.57 10.72
C LEU A 306 -14.55 18.86 10.93
N LEU A 307 -15.66 19.05 10.21
CA LEU A 307 -16.54 20.22 10.35
C LEU A 307 -17.04 20.53 11.77
N PRO A 308 -17.19 19.56 12.70
CA PRO A 308 -17.57 19.89 14.08
C PRO A 308 -16.50 20.68 14.85
N VAL A 309 -15.25 20.72 14.38
CA VAL A 309 -14.11 21.35 15.06
C VAL A 309 -13.25 22.25 14.17
N MET A 310 -13.62 22.39 12.89
CA MET A 310 -12.91 23.21 11.90
C MET A 310 -13.89 24.04 11.09
N GLU A 311 -13.51 25.27 10.76
CA GLU A 311 -14.32 26.15 9.91
C GLU A 311 -14.43 25.63 8.48
N GLU A 312 -15.60 25.84 7.85
CA GLU A 312 -15.90 25.31 6.53
C GLU A 312 -14.92 25.82 5.45
N ASP A 313 -14.48 27.08 5.56
CA ASP A 313 -13.54 27.67 4.61
C ASP A 313 -12.13 27.08 4.71
N ASP A 314 -11.71 26.64 5.91
CA ASP A 314 -10.42 25.96 6.12
C ASP A 314 -10.46 24.55 5.54
N VAL A 315 -11.53 23.80 5.78
CA VAL A 315 -11.74 22.48 5.19
C VAL A 315 -11.79 22.57 3.65
N ARG A 316 -12.51 23.55 3.10
CA ARG A 316 -12.54 23.79 1.64
C ARG A 316 -11.16 24.15 1.10
N ARG A 317 -10.37 24.94 1.83
CA ARG A 317 -8.99 25.29 1.44
C ARG A 317 -8.08 24.06 1.42
N GLY A 318 -8.17 23.22 2.45
CA GLY A 318 -7.42 21.96 2.51
C GLY A 318 -7.75 21.03 1.34
N LEU A 319 -9.04 20.84 1.03
CA LEU A 319 -9.47 20.00 -0.09
C LEU A 319 -8.92 20.47 -1.45
N ARG A 320 -8.80 21.79 -1.68
CA ARG A 320 -8.23 22.33 -2.92
C ARG A 320 -6.76 21.97 -3.11
N ARG A 321 -6.03 21.58 -2.05
CA ARG A 321 -4.63 21.12 -2.15
C ARG A 321 -4.50 19.78 -2.86
N TYR A 322 -5.56 18.96 -2.88
CA TYR A 322 -5.51 17.61 -3.47
C TYR A 322 -5.15 17.65 -4.95
N GLU A 323 -5.91 18.41 -5.74
CA GLU A 323 -5.74 18.47 -7.20
C GLU A 323 -4.36 19.01 -7.57
N VAL A 324 -3.91 20.04 -6.87
CA VAL A 324 -2.57 20.63 -7.06
C VAL A 324 -1.48 19.58 -6.78
N ALA A 325 -1.50 18.98 -5.58
CA ALA A 325 -0.47 18.02 -5.19
C ALA A 325 -0.48 16.74 -6.03
N TYR A 326 -1.66 16.26 -6.45
CA TYR A 326 -1.80 15.10 -7.32
C TYR A 326 -1.22 15.40 -8.71
N ASN A 327 -1.65 16.50 -9.34
CA ASN A 327 -1.22 16.82 -10.71
C ASN A 327 0.28 17.12 -10.77
N GLU A 328 0.82 17.87 -9.81
CA GLU A 328 2.27 18.13 -9.70
C GLU A 328 3.06 16.83 -9.57
N ARG A 329 2.67 15.95 -8.63
CA ARG A 329 3.38 14.68 -8.41
C ARG A 329 3.25 13.73 -9.60
N PHE A 330 2.05 13.62 -10.17
CA PHE A 330 1.80 12.74 -11.32
C PHE A 330 2.61 13.18 -12.54
N LEU A 331 2.58 14.48 -12.87
CA LEU A 331 3.32 15.00 -14.01
C LEU A 331 4.83 14.83 -13.81
N GLN A 332 5.34 15.10 -12.61
CA GLN A 332 6.73 14.86 -12.27
C GLN A 332 7.11 13.38 -12.43
N ASN A 333 6.32 12.47 -11.86
CA ASN A 333 6.55 11.03 -11.98
C ASN A 333 6.61 10.61 -13.46
N MET A 334 5.67 11.06 -14.28
CA MET A 334 5.62 10.68 -15.69
C MET A 334 6.76 11.28 -16.52
N ARG A 335 7.19 12.52 -16.23
CA ARG A 335 8.40 13.12 -16.82
C ARG A 335 9.64 12.31 -16.47
N ASP A 336 9.80 11.93 -15.20
CA ASP A 336 10.93 11.10 -14.75
C ASP A 336 10.95 9.74 -15.46
N LYS A 337 9.79 9.09 -15.58
CA LYS A 337 9.64 7.81 -16.31
C LYS A 337 9.96 7.93 -17.79
N LEU A 338 9.71 9.08 -18.41
CA LEU A 338 10.06 9.39 -19.80
C LEU A 338 11.48 9.98 -19.95
N GLY A 339 12.19 10.25 -18.85
CA GLY A 339 13.54 10.82 -18.88
C GLY A 339 13.59 12.30 -19.28
N LEU A 340 12.50 13.04 -19.09
CA LEU A 340 12.37 14.48 -19.38
C LEU A 340 12.82 15.29 -18.16
N ALA A 341 13.84 16.13 -18.33
CA ALA A 341 14.43 16.92 -17.25
C ALA A 341 14.01 18.38 -17.28
N ILE A 342 13.81 18.91 -18.49
CA ILE A 342 13.37 20.29 -18.71
C ILE A 342 11.86 20.24 -18.93
N GLU A 343 11.11 21.00 -18.14
CA GLU A 343 9.66 21.07 -18.30
C GLU A 343 9.27 21.70 -19.63
N ASP A 344 8.32 21.09 -20.32
CA ASP A 344 7.76 21.60 -21.58
C ASP A 344 6.22 21.48 -21.55
N GLU A 345 5.53 22.41 -22.19
CA GLU A 345 4.06 22.42 -22.27
C GLU A 345 3.52 21.21 -23.06
N ALA A 346 4.33 20.63 -23.96
CA ALA A 346 3.99 19.45 -24.73
C ALA A 346 4.04 18.14 -23.93
N ASP A 347 4.64 18.14 -22.73
CA ASP A 347 4.86 16.91 -21.93
C ASP A 347 3.56 16.18 -21.63
N LEU A 348 2.51 16.93 -21.25
CA LEU A 348 1.21 16.34 -20.92
C LEU A 348 0.61 15.62 -22.14
N SER A 349 0.74 16.20 -23.34
CA SER A 349 0.26 15.57 -24.57
C SER A 349 1.00 14.27 -24.85
N LEU A 350 2.33 14.26 -24.74
CA LEU A 350 3.14 13.06 -24.93
C LEU A 350 2.79 11.97 -23.90
N ILE A 351 2.57 12.34 -22.64
CA ILE A 351 2.15 11.40 -21.59
C ILE A 351 0.80 10.78 -21.91
N MET A 352 -0.19 11.59 -22.33
CA MET A 352 -1.51 11.08 -22.70
C MET A 352 -1.47 10.20 -23.95
N ASP A 353 -0.69 10.57 -24.96
CA ASP A 353 -0.44 9.74 -26.14
C ASP A 353 0.18 8.39 -25.77
N THR A 354 1.09 8.39 -24.79
CA THR A 354 1.74 7.16 -24.29
C THR A 354 0.70 6.23 -23.67
N PHE A 355 -0.19 6.73 -22.81
CA PHE A 355 -1.26 5.91 -22.23
C PHE A 355 -2.26 5.43 -23.27
N SER A 356 -2.71 6.29 -24.18
CA SER A 356 -3.66 5.91 -25.24
C SER A 356 -3.08 4.79 -26.10
N MET A 357 -1.83 4.93 -26.54
CA MET A 357 -1.12 3.92 -27.31
C MET A 357 -1.01 2.59 -26.55
N MET A 358 -0.55 2.61 -25.28
CA MET A 358 -0.43 1.38 -24.51
C MET A 358 -1.78 0.70 -24.28
N HIS A 359 -2.86 1.48 -24.13
CA HIS A 359 -4.20 0.98 -23.88
C HIS A 359 -4.79 0.31 -25.13
N GLU A 360 -4.71 0.98 -26.28
CA GLU A 360 -5.25 0.49 -27.56
C GLU A 360 -4.54 -0.79 -28.03
N HIS A 361 -3.26 -0.95 -27.66
CA HIS A 361 -2.43 -2.06 -28.11
C HIS A 361 -2.11 -3.08 -27.01
N HIS A 362 -2.71 -2.96 -25.83
CA HIS A 362 -2.52 -3.88 -24.69
C HIS A 362 -1.04 -4.12 -24.36
N VAL A 363 -0.26 -3.05 -24.30
CA VAL A 363 1.19 -3.10 -24.07
C VAL A 363 1.46 -3.26 -22.58
N ASP A 364 2.40 -4.14 -22.21
CA ASP A 364 2.80 -4.30 -20.81
C ASP A 364 3.38 -3.00 -20.24
N TYR A 365 2.76 -2.50 -19.17
CA TYR A 365 3.04 -1.20 -18.58
C TYR A 365 4.49 -1.10 -18.09
N THR A 366 4.90 -2.09 -17.29
CA THR A 366 6.23 -2.10 -16.66
C THR A 366 7.32 -2.31 -17.71
N ALA A 367 7.12 -3.26 -18.63
CA ALA A 367 8.08 -3.58 -19.67
C ALA A 367 8.27 -2.42 -20.65
N PHE A 368 7.22 -1.67 -21.00
CA PHE A 368 7.34 -0.50 -21.88
C PHE A 368 8.30 0.55 -21.30
N PHE A 369 8.04 0.99 -20.06
CA PHE A 369 8.89 1.99 -19.42
C PHE A 369 10.31 1.46 -19.17
N ARG A 370 10.47 0.17 -18.85
CA ARG A 370 11.80 -0.43 -18.68
C ARG A 370 12.56 -0.55 -20.01
N ALA A 371 11.89 -0.91 -21.10
CA ALA A 371 12.48 -0.96 -22.44
C ALA A 371 12.90 0.44 -22.90
N LEU A 372 12.06 1.45 -22.67
CA LEU A 372 12.37 2.86 -22.97
C LEU A 372 13.62 3.35 -22.23
N SER A 373 13.82 2.89 -20.98
CA SER A 373 15.00 3.22 -20.17
C SER A 373 16.33 2.70 -20.73
N ASN A 374 16.29 1.93 -21.82
CA ASN A 374 17.45 1.32 -22.49
C ASN A 374 17.50 1.64 -24.00
N LEU A 375 16.73 2.65 -24.44
CA LEU A 375 16.54 2.97 -25.87
C LEU A 375 17.85 3.27 -26.61
N HIS A 376 18.78 3.99 -26.00
CA HIS A 376 20.04 4.36 -26.65
C HIS A 376 21.03 3.19 -26.68
N SER A 377 21.14 2.46 -25.56
CA SER A 377 22.09 1.35 -25.40
C SER A 377 21.68 0.09 -26.16
N HIS A 378 20.37 -0.16 -26.33
CA HIS A 378 19.83 -1.37 -26.96
C HIS A 378 19.06 -1.10 -28.27
N GLY A 379 18.92 0.16 -28.66
CA GLY A 379 18.11 0.58 -29.81
C GLY A 379 16.60 0.44 -29.56
N PRO A 380 15.76 0.70 -30.57
CA PRO A 380 14.30 0.67 -30.43
C PRO A 380 13.70 -0.74 -30.41
N GLY A 381 14.49 -1.79 -30.69
CA GLY A 381 14.03 -3.18 -30.79
C GLY A 381 13.18 -3.64 -29.60
N PRO A 382 13.67 -3.53 -28.35
CA PRO A 382 12.93 -3.92 -27.16
C PRO A 382 11.59 -3.22 -26.98
N VAL A 383 11.46 -1.95 -27.37
CA VAL A 383 10.18 -1.22 -27.34
C VAL A 383 9.25 -1.75 -28.43
N ARG A 384 9.75 -1.88 -29.66
CA ARG A 384 8.99 -2.35 -30.83
C ARG A 384 8.44 -3.76 -30.64
N ASP A 385 9.19 -4.63 -29.98
CA ASP A 385 8.82 -6.03 -29.74
C ASP A 385 7.66 -6.21 -28.76
N LEU A 386 7.27 -5.15 -28.03
CA LEU A 386 6.07 -5.13 -27.20
C LEU A 386 4.78 -4.91 -28.00
N PHE A 387 4.88 -4.57 -29.29
CA PHE A 387 3.75 -4.25 -30.15
C PHE A 387 3.57 -5.32 -31.23
N VAL A 388 2.32 -5.69 -31.49
CA VAL A 388 1.97 -6.55 -32.62
C VAL A 388 2.27 -5.84 -33.95
N ASP A 389 1.87 -4.58 -34.08
CA ASP A 389 2.24 -3.70 -35.19
C ASP A 389 3.36 -2.75 -34.75
N ARG A 390 4.59 -3.06 -35.16
CA ARG A 390 5.78 -2.27 -34.81
C ARG A 390 5.73 -0.84 -35.33
N SER A 391 4.93 -0.55 -36.36
CA SER A 391 4.82 0.81 -36.92
C SER A 391 4.15 1.79 -35.94
N VAL A 392 3.36 1.27 -34.98
CA VAL A 392 2.76 2.07 -33.90
C VAL A 392 3.85 2.59 -32.97
N ALA A 393 4.76 1.69 -32.55
CA ALA A 393 5.90 2.07 -31.72
C ALA A 393 6.82 3.05 -32.45
N ASP A 394 7.09 2.80 -33.73
CA ASP A 394 7.94 3.67 -34.57
C ASP A 394 7.38 5.11 -34.62
N GLN A 395 6.08 5.27 -34.86
CA GLN A 395 5.43 6.60 -34.88
C GLN A 395 5.49 7.32 -33.53
N TRP A 396 5.32 6.60 -32.42
CA TRP A 396 5.41 7.21 -31.08
C TRP A 396 6.86 7.58 -30.74
N LEU A 397 7.84 6.72 -31.08
CA LEU A 397 9.26 6.96 -30.88
C LEU A 397 9.74 8.20 -31.63
N GLU A 398 9.26 8.44 -32.86
CA GLU A 398 9.55 9.67 -33.61
C GLU A 398 9.14 10.93 -32.83
N ARG A 399 7.93 10.95 -32.24
CA ARG A 399 7.45 12.07 -31.41
C ARG A 399 8.23 12.21 -30.11
N TYR A 400 8.57 11.09 -29.48
CA TYR A 400 9.40 11.07 -28.27
C TYR A 400 10.79 11.64 -28.56
N GLU A 401 11.45 11.21 -29.64
CA GLU A 401 12.75 11.72 -30.06
C GLU A 401 12.72 13.21 -30.41
N GLU A 402 11.65 13.69 -31.07
CA GLU A 402 11.44 15.12 -31.31
C GLU A 402 11.38 15.91 -30.00
N ARG A 403 10.62 15.42 -29.01
CA ARG A 403 10.57 16.04 -27.67
C ARG A 403 11.93 16.02 -26.97
N LEU A 404 12.74 14.98 -27.17
CA LEU A 404 14.07 14.89 -26.59
C LEU A 404 15.08 15.90 -27.17
N LEU A 405 14.79 16.54 -28.32
CA LEU A 405 15.63 17.62 -28.86
C LEU A 405 15.66 18.87 -27.95
N ASN A 406 14.64 19.03 -27.10
CA ASN A 406 14.57 20.12 -26.11
C ASN A 406 15.33 19.79 -24.82
N GLU A 407 15.87 18.56 -24.67
CA GLU A 407 16.62 18.15 -23.50
C GLU A 407 18.13 18.38 -23.67
N SER A 408 18.81 18.72 -22.58
CA SER A 408 20.27 18.84 -22.54
C SER A 408 20.98 17.63 -21.91
N ARG A 409 20.21 16.73 -21.29
CA ARG A 409 20.74 15.53 -20.62
C ARG A 409 21.33 14.55 -21.64
N ALA A 410 22.54 14.05 -21.36
CA ALA A 410 23.18 13.03 -22.18
C ALA A 410 22.39 11.72 -22.17
N HIS A 411 22.54 10.90 -23.21
CA HIS A 411 21.74 9.67 -23.35
C HIS A 411 21.98 8.66 -22.23
N ASP A 412 23.23 8.46 -21.83
CA ASP A 412 23.62 7.57 -20.74
C ASP A 412 23.09 8.05 -19.37
N GLU A 413 23.17 9.35 -19.11
CA GLU A 413 22.57 9.98 -17.93
C GLU A 413 21.04 9.83 -17.91
N ARG A 414 20.37 9.97 -19.08
CA ARG A 414 18.92 9.78 -19.21
C ARG A 414 18.53 8.34 -18.91
N GLU A 415 19.18 7.37 -19.53
CA GLU A 415 18.92 5.95 -19.26
C GLU A 415 19.15 5.59 -17.79
N TYR A 416 20.23 6.09 -17.19
CA TYR A 416 20.49 5.88 -15.77
C TYR A 416 19.37 6.47 -14.89
N ALA A 417 18.94 7.72 -15.16
CA ALA A 417 17.85 8.35 -14.43
C ALA A 417 16.53 7.57 -14.57
N MET A 418 16.18 7.14 -15.79
CA MET A 418 14.97 6.38 -16.05
C MET A 418 15.00 5.00 -15.38
N ARG A 419 16.12 4.26 -15.42
CA ARG A 419 16.24 2.96 -14.74
C ARG A 419 16.03 3.04 -13.23
N ARG A 420 16.29 4.20 -12.61
CA ARG A 420 16.06 4.43 -11.16
C ARG A 420 14.59 4.67 -10.79
N VAL A 421 13.71 4.93 -11.76
CA VAL A 421 12.28 5.22 -11.53
C VAL A 421 11.35 4.28 -12.30
N ASN A 422 11.87 3.58 -13.30
CA ASN A 422 11.15 2.55 -14.06
C ASN A 422 11.56 1.17 -13.54
N PRO A 423 10.72 0.52 -12.70
CA PRO A 423 11.07 -0.76 -12.14
C PRO A 423 11.22 -1.81 -13.25
N LYS A 424 12.15 -2.73 -13.07
CA LYS A 424 12.25 -3.95 -13.87
C LYS A 424 11.32 -5.04 -13.33
N TYR A 425 11.12 -5.07 -12.02
CA TYR A 425 10.34 -6.07 -11.31
C TYR A 425 9.18 -5.43 -10.56
N VAL A 426 7.98 -5.96 -10.74
CA VAL A 426 6.78 -5.62 -9.97
C VAL A 426 6.11 -6.90 -9.46
N LEU A 427 5.30 -6.81 -8.42
CA LEU A 427 4.57 -7.95 -7.87
C LEU A 427 3.38 -8.31 -8.78
N ARG A 428 3.67 -8.94 -9.91
CA ARG A 428 2.65 -9.45 -10.84
C ARG A 428 1.81 -10.53 -10.15
N ASN A 429 0.53 -10.57 -10.47
CA ASN A 429 -0.40 -11.48 -9.80
C ASN A 429 -0.07 -12.96 -10.03
N TYR A 430 0.44 -13.33 -11.21
CA TYR A 430 0.84 -14.71 -11.50
C TYR A 430 2.04 -15.15 -10.64
N LEU A 431 2.99 -14.25 -10.37
CA LEU A 431 4.14 -14.53 -9.49
C LEU A 431 3.67 -14.79 -8.05
N ALA A 432 2.78 -13.93 -7.54
CA ALA A 432 2.17 -14.15 -6.23
C ALA A 432 1.41 -15.48 -6.19
N GLN A 433 0.67 -15.82 -7.25
CA GLN A 433 -0.09 -17.07 -7.32
C GLN A 433 0.81 -18.31 -7.34
N GLN A 434 1.92 -18.29 -8.07
CA GLN A 434 2.91 -19.38 -8.06
C GLN A 434 3.49 -19.60 -6.67
N VAL A 435 3.87 -18.51 -5.99
CA VAL A 435 4.37 -18.56 -4.61
C VAL A 435 3.32 -19.16 -3.67
N ILE A 436 2.05 -18.77 -3.80
CA ILE A 436 0.95 -19.29 -2.98
C ILE A 436 0.76 -20.80 -3.20
N GLN A 437 0.85 -21.28 -4.44
CA GLN A 437 0.71 -22.70 -4.76
C GLN A 437 1.82 -23.55 -4.12
N GLU A 438 3.07 -23.09 -4.18
CA GLU A 438 4.18 -23.79 -3.52
C GLU A 438 4.07 -23.73 -1.99
N ALA A 439 3.66 -22.58 -1.46
CA ALA A 439 3.44 -22.39 -0.03
C ALA A 439 2.34 -23.30 0.54
N GLN A 440 1.30 -23.63 -0.23
CA GLN A 440 0.28 -24.60 0.15
C GLN A 440 0.83 -26.03 0.28
N ASN A 441 1.91 -26.34 -0.45
CA ASN A 441 2.66 -27.59 -0.32
C ASN A 441 3.73 -27.54 0.79
N GLY A 442 3.85 -26.40 1.47
CA GLY A 442 4.82 -26.17 2.55
C GLY A 442 6.20 -25.71 2.08
N ASP A 443 6.37 -25.36 0.80
CA ASP A 443 7.58 -24.75 0.28
C ASP A 443 7.45 -23.23 0.25
N TYR A 444 8.26 -22.55 1.06
CA TYR A 444 8.28 -21.09 1.17
C TYR A 444 9.54 -20.46 0.55
N GLU A 445 10.44 -21.24 -0.04
CA GLU A 445 11.63 -20.69 -0.70
C GLU A 445 11.29 -19.80 -1.90
N PRO A 446 10.30 -20.11 -2.76
CA PRO A 446 9.87 -19.20 -3.83
C PRO A 446 9.41 -17.84 -3.32
N MET A 447 8.77 -17.79 -2.14
CA MET A 447 8.37 -16.53 -1.49
C MET A 447 9.58 -15.68 -1.13
N LYS A 448 10.58 -16.29 -0.48
CA LYS A 448 11.81 -15.60 -0.05
C LYS A 448 12.63 -15.11 -1.25
N ALA A 449 12.70 -15.92 -2.30
CA ALA A 449 13.36 -15.54 -3.55
C ALA A 449 12.68 -14.32 -4.20
N LEU A 450 11.35 -14.34 -4.32
CA LEU A 450 10.59 -13.23 -4.87
C LEU A 450 10.73 -11.95 -4.02
N LEU A 451 10.70 -12.07 -2.69
CA LEU A 451 10.94 -10.92 -1.79
C LEU A 451 12.29 -10.26 -2.05
N LYS A 452 13.36 -11.05 -2.17
CA LYS A 452 14.72 -10.52 -2.44
C LYS A 452 14.80 -9.76 -3.76
N VAL A 453 14.01 -10.17 -4.78
CA VAL A 453 13.91 -9.45 -6.06
C VAL A 453 13.21 -8.11 -5.85
N LEU A 454 12.07 -8.12 -5.14
CA LEU A 454 11.22 -6.95 -4.91
C LEU A 454 11.82 -5.91 -3.96
N GLU A 455 12.84 -6.26 -3.18
CA GLU A 455 13.63 -5.30 -2.38
C GLU A 455 14.42 -4.30 -3.24
N ARG A 456 14.76 -4.67 -4.48
CA ARG A 456 15.55 -3.85 -5.41
C ARG A 456 14.92 -3.86 -6.81
N PRO A 457 13.67 -3.35 -6.94
CA PRO A 457 12.87 -3.57 -8.15
C PRO A 457 13.41 -2.82 -9.37
N TYR A 458 14.25 -1.80 -9.16
CA TYR A 458 14.88 -0.97 -10.20
C TYR A 458 16.22 -1.52 -10.71
N ASP A 459 16.89 -2.35 -9.91
CA ASP A 459 18.23 -2.87 -10.21
C ASP A 459 18.17 -3.93 -11.31
N GLU A 460 19.23 -4.00 -12.11
CA GLU A 460 19.48 -5.20 -12.92
C GLU A 460 19.85 -6.37 -12.01
N GLN A 461 19.23 -7.53 -12.25
CA GLN A 461 19.46 -8.76 -11.50
C GLN A 461 19.51 -9.93 -12.51
N PRO A 462 20.63 -10.14 -13.22
CA PRO A 462 20.72 -11.13 -14.32
C PRO A 462 20.36 -12.56 -13.90
N GLU A 463 20.52 -12.90 -12.63
CA GLU A 463 20.13 -14.18 -12.05
C GLU A 463 18.60 -14.36 -11.89
N ASN A 464 17.84 -13.26 -12.01
CA ASN A 464 16.41 -13.18 -11.71
C ASN A 464 15.55 -12.70 -12.91
N GLU A 465 16.08 -12.75 -14.15
CA GLU A 465 15.36 -12.31 -15.36
C GLU A 465 13.96 -12.92 -15.53
N ALA A 466 13.77 -14.16 -15.06
CA ALA A 466 12.47 -14.83 -15.12
C ALA A 466 11.35 -14.05 -14.39
N TYR A 467 11.68 -13.27 -13.36
CA TYR A 467 10.71 -12.45 -12.63
C TYR A 467 10.33 -11.15 -13.38
N ALA A 468 11.09 -10.76 -14.39
CA ALA A 468 10.76 -9.63 -15.28
C ALA A 468 9.90 -10.05 -16.47
N ALA A 469 9.70 -11.36 -16.68
CA ALA A 469 8.95 -11.88 -17.81
C ALA A 469 7.49 -11.43 -17.80
N LEU A 470 6.96 -11.22 -19.00
CA LEU A 470 5.54 -10.98 -19.23
C LEU A 470 4.71 -12.14 -18.65
N PRO A 471 3.49 -11.88 -18.18
CA PRO A 471 2.64 -12.96 -17.67
C PRO A 471 2.35 -14.01 -18.76
N PRO A 472 2.32 -15.30 -18.40
CA PRO A 472 1.77 -16.32 -19.28
C PRO A 472 0.26 -16.09 -19.50
N ASP A 473 -0.32 -16.68 -20.56
CA ASP A 473 -1.74 -16.46 -20.91
C ASP A 473 -2.71 -16.69 -19.75
N TRP A 474 -2.50 -17.73 -18.94
CA TRP A 474 -3.33 -18.01 -17.77
C TRP A 474 -3.18 -16.96 -16.66
N GLY A 475 -2.00 -16.33 -16.57
CA GLY A 475 -1.68 -15.30 -15.58
C GLY A 475 -2.44 -14.00 -15.84
N LYS A 476 -2.70 -13.68 -17.11
CA LYS A 476 -3.45 -12.48 -17.53
C LYS A 476 -4.93 -12.49 -17.11
N HIS A 477 -5.49 -13.66 -16.78
CA HIS A 477 -6.92 -13.85 -16.49
C HIS A 477 -7.20 -14.27 -15.04
N LEU A 478 -6.28 -14.02 -14.11
CA LEU A 478 -6.46 -14.34 -12.70
C LEU A 478 -7.50 -13.43 -12.04
N ASN A 479 -8.53 -14.04 -11.45
CA ASN A 479 -9.50 -13.35 -10.61
C ASN A 479 -9.03 -13.33 -9.16
N ILE A 480 -9.05 -12.17 -8.52
CA ILE A 480 -8.57 -12.00 -7.14
C ILE A 480 -9.72 -11.53 -6.25
N SER A 481 -9.93 -12.24 -5.15
CA SER A 481 -10.94 -11.92 -4.14
C SER A 481 -10.35 -11.38 -2.84
N CYS A 482 -11.10 -10.46 -2.21
CA CYS A 482 -10.97 -10.24 -0.77
C CYS A 482 -11.31 -11.57 -0.08
N SER A 483 -10.33 -12.23 0.53
CA SER A 483 -10.54 -13.45 1.32
C SER A 483 -11.14 -13.14 2.71
N SER A 484 -11.91 -12.06 2.83
CA SER A 484 -12.56 -11.64 4.09
C SER A 484 -13.68 -12.57 4.47
#